data_AF-G4CTP9-F1
#
_entry.id   AF-G4CTP9-F1
#
_cell.length_a   1.000
_cell.length_b   1.000
_cell.length_c   1.000
_cell.angle_alpha   90.00
_cell.angle_beta   90.00
_cell.angle_gamma   90.00
#
_symmetry.space_group_name_H-M   'P 1'
#
loop_
_entity.id
_entity.type
_entity.pdbx_description
1 polymer ?
#
loop_
_entity_poly.entity_id
_entity_poly.type
_entity_poly.pdbx_seq_one_letter_code
_entity_poly.pdbx_strand_id
1 'polypeptide(L)'
;METEETMVKKIAAICGVVWLLGACGNVQREQITVQGAPQILPPFGFMKDAQGAQQVGQGKVGYRFILLEPNTAVMAANKPFMLAHRGGNLPFANGSDGVYLGVTDAKGMTPLFLFETQVPEDGFVLLERIGKGNSGAWLDLTDNGRPLIGVRYTLNVCDEQPYQYQGVTNTRGQTVYVAADKGTNVHISAYREDEAAQKAALAHYCPTKKTMSKQTVKTKKVNKQR
;
A
#
# COMPACT_ATOMS: atom_id res chain seq x y z
N MET A 1 0.72 31.26 -51.53
CA MET A 1 0.96 30.95 -52.95
C MET A 1 1.93 29.79 -52.97
N GLU A 2 1.43 28.55 -52.84
CA GLU A 2 0.83 27.75 -53.94
C GLU A 2 1.88 27.59 -55.06
N THR A 3 2.30 26.41 -55.50
CA THR A 3 1.55 25.15 -55.62
C THR A 3 2.46 23.95 -55.96
N GLU A 4 1.99 22.76 -55.58
CA GLU A 4 1.93 21.45 -56.31
C GLU A 4 3.07 21.02 -57.25
N GLU A 5 3.71 19.88 -56.98
CA GLU A 5 3.38 18.51 -57.45
C GLU A 5 3.55 18.27 -58.96
N THR A 6 4.36 17.25 -59.30
CA THR A 6 4.02 16.19 -60.29
C THR A 6 5.16 15.15 -60.36
N MET A 7 4.86 13.89 -59.99
CA MET A 7 4.60 12.74 -60.88
C MET A 7 5.81 12.23 -61.69
N VAL A 8 6.37 11.04 -61.43
CA VAL A 8 5.90 9.66 -61.69
C VAL A 8 6.57 9.02 -62.94
N LYS A 9 6.98 7.74 -62.76
CA LYS A 9 7.23 6.66 -63.75
C LYS A 9 8.55 6.64 -64.55
N LYS A 10 9.34 5.57 -64.35
CA LYS A 10 9.48 4.36 -65.22
C LYS A 10 10.62 3.47 -64.67
N ILE A 11 10.31 2.28 -64.16
CA ILE A 11 10.43 0.96 -64.84
C ILE A 11 11.82 0.68 -65.43
N ALA A 12 12.55 -0.26 -64.82
CA ALA A 12 13.26 -1.33 -65.53
C ALA A 12 13.63 -2.45 -64.55
N ALA A 13 13.04 -3.63 -64.78
CA ALA A 13 13.41 -4.89 -64.15
C ALA A 13 14.69 -5.45 -64.80
N ILE A 14 15.60 -6.02 -64.00
CA ILE A 14 16.52 -7.05 -64.49
C ILE A 14 16.63 -8.17 -63.45
N CYS A 15 16.35 -9.36 -63.95
CA CYS A 15 16.46 -10.65 -63.32
C CYS A 15 17.85 -10.93 -62.71
N GLY A 16 17.86 -11.64 -61.59
CA GLY A 16 19.07 -12.19 -61.01
C GLY A 16 18.74 -13.20 -59.92
N VAL A 17 18.25 -14.37 -60.32
CA VAL A 17 18.15 -15.54 -59.44
C VAL A 17 19.57 -16.02 -59.17
N VAL A 18 20.06 -15.81 -57.94
CA VAL A 18 21.27 -16.46 -57.43
C VAL A 18 20.84 -17.41 -56.33
N TRP A 19 20.92 -18.70 -56.64
CA TRP A 19 20.84 -19.78 -55.65
C TRP A 19 22.13 -19.77 -54.82
N LEU A 20 22.01 -19.46 -53.53
CA LEU A 20 23.04 -19.78 -52.53
C LEU A 20 22.47 -20.83 -51.58
N LEU A 21 23.00 -22.04 -51.75
CA LEU A 21 22.94 -23.14 -50.82
C LEU A 21 23.68 -22.77 -49.51
N GLY A 22 23.13 -23.22 -48.39
CA GLY A 22 23.93 -23.69 -47.26
C GLY A 22 24.32 -22.64 -46.21
N ALA A 23 23.44 -22.44 -45.24
CA ALA A 23 23.78 -22.59 -43.82
C ALA A 23 22.49 -22.47 -43.00
N CYS A 24 22.01 -23.58 -42.44
CA CYS A 24 21.13 -23.55 -41.29
C CYS A 24 21.93 -22.99 -40.11
N GLY A 25 21.99 -21.65 -40.01
CA GLY A 25 22.38 -20.99 -38.78
C GLY A 25 21.30 -21.29 -37.75
N ASN A 26 21.60 -22.18 -36.81
CA ASN A 26 20.87 -22.31 -35.57
C ASN A 26 20.83 -20.92 -34.92
N VAL A 27 19.72 -20.21 -35.10
CA VAL A 27 19.38 -19.06 -34.28
C VAL A 27 19.03 -19.63 -32.92
N GLN A 28 20.06 -19.88 -32.11
CA GLN A 28 19.92 -19.93 -30.66
C GLN A 28 19.37 -18.57 -30.27
N ARG A 29 18.05 -18.51 -30.08
CA ARG A 29 17.44 -17.54 -29.16
C ARG A 29 18.14 -17.74 -27.83
N GLU A 30 19.17 -16.94 -27.57
CA GLU A 30 19.59 -16.67 -26.22
C GLU A 30 18.36 -16.10 -25.51
N GLN A 31 17.68 -16.99 -24.80
CA GLN A 31 16.80 -16.62 -23.73
C GLN A 31 17.68 -15.84 -22.76
N ILE A 32 17.60 -14.51 -22.81
CA ILE A 32 18.01 -13.65 -21.72
C ILE A 32 17.15 -14.07 -20.54
N THR A 33 17.64 -15.08 -19.82
CA THR A 33 17.09 -15.49 -18.56
C THR A 33 17.55 -14.37 -17.62
N VAL A 34 16.67 -13.39 -17.39
CA VAL A 34 16.88 -12.41 -16.31
C VAL A 34 16.77 -13.20 -15.02
N GLN A 35 17.85 -13.87 -14.64
CA GLN A 35 18.08 -14.43 -13.32
C GLN A 35 18.41 -13.26 -12.39
N GLY A 36 17.44 -12.39 -12.14
CA GLY A 36 17.42 -11.54 -10.97
C GLY A 36 16.57 -12.24 -9.92
N ALA A 37 17.13 -12.53 -8.75
CA ALA A 37 16.30 -12.78 -7.58
C ALA A 37 15.28 -11.62 -7.47
N PRO A 38 14.00 -11.88 -7.13
CA PRO A 38 13.03 -10.82 -6.98
C PRO A 38 13.58 -9.78 -5.99
N GLN A 39 13.88 -8.58 -6.48
CA GLN A 39 14.41 -7.52 -5.64
C GLN A 39 13.28 -7.10 -4.69
N ILE A 40 13.50 -7.28 -3.39
CA ILE A 40 12.58 -6.83 -2.36
C ILE A 40 12.65 -5.30 -2.37
N LEU A 41 11.64 -4.65 -2.94
CA LEU A 41 11.54 -3.19 -2.94
C LEU A 41 11.40 -2.68 -1.50
N PRO A 42 12.06 -1.57 -1.13
CA PRO A 42 11.82 -0.98 0.18
C PRO A 42 10.35 -0.53 0.27
N PRO A 43 9.74 -0.50 1.47
CA PRO A 43 8.33 -0.12 1.64
C PRO A 43 8.07 1.36 1.31
N PHE A 44 9.13 2.17 1.22
CA PHE A 44 9.14 3.57 0.81
C PHE A 44 10.54 3.96 0.32
N GLY A 45 10.65 5.07 -0.40
CA GLY A 45 11.92 5.62 -0.87
C GLY A 45 12.36 6.86 -0.09
N PHE A 46 13.66 7.17 -0.11
CA PHE A 46 14.22 8.45 0.33
C PHE A 46 14.55 9.33 -0.87
N MET A 47 14.37 10.65 -0.70
CA MET A 47 14.84 11.64 -1.66
C MET A 47 15.78 12.64 -1.01
N LYS A 48 16.89 12.90 -1.71
CA LYS A 48 17.88 13.92 -1.34
C LYS A 48 17.47 15.33 -1.80
N ASP A 49 16.58 15.43 -2.79
CA ASP A 49 16.10 16.71 -3.30
C ASP A 49 14.80 17.15 -2.61
N ALA A 50 14.84 18.36 -2.06
CA ALA A 50 13.77 18.99 -1.31
C ALA A 50 13.32 20.34 -1.90
N GLN A 51 13.81 20.70 -3.09
CA GLN A 51 13.45 21.97 -3.72
C GLN A 51 11.93 22.08 -3.94
N GLY A 52 11.35 23.19 -3.48
CA GLY A 52 9.92 23.47 -3.59
C GLY A 52 9.00 22.63 -2.71
N ALA A 53 9.53 21.76 -1.85
CA ALA A 53 8.71 21.01 -0.90
C ALA A 53 8.23 21.90 0.25
N GLN A 54 6.97 21.71 0.68
CA GLN A 54 6.52 22.21 1.97
C GLN A 54 7.44 21.67 3.07
N GLN A 55 7.85 22.54 4.00
CA GLN A 55 8.70 22.16 5.13
C GLN A 55 7.85 21.94 6.39
N VAL A 56 8.24 20.95 7.18
CA VAL A 56 7.64 20.61 8.48
C VAL A 56 8.77 20.43 9.49
N GLY A 57 8.71 21.17 10.61
CA GLY A 57 9.80 21.24 11.60
C GLY A 57 10.71 22.45 11.39
N GLN A 58 11.74 22.58 12.23
CA GLN A 58 12.67 23.73 12.24
C GLN A 58 14.15 23.32 12.26
N GLY A 59 14.44 22.02 12.20
CA GLY A 59 15.80 21.51 12.28
C GLY A 59 16.63 21.69 11.00
N LYS A 60 17.86 21.16 11.03
CA LYS A 60 18.86 21.33 9.96
C LYS A 60 19.00 20.10 9.06
N VAL A 61 18.49 18.95 9.49
CA VAL A 61 18.59 17.68 8.75
C VAL A 61 17.24 17.36 8.13
N GLY A 62 17.19 17.30 6.79
CA GLY A 62 15.96 17.11 6.04
C GLY A 62 15.76 15.67 5.55
N TYR A 63 14.56 15.12 5.76
CA TYR A 63 14.12 13.86 5.18
C TYR A 63 12.86 14.08 4.34
N ARG A 64 12.88 13.60 3.11
CA ARG A 64 11.71 13.53 2.25
C ARG A 64 11.51 12.10 1.79
N PHE A 65 10.27 11.63 1.84
CA PHE A 65 9.94 10.25 1.55
C PHE A 65 9.03 10.16 0.33
N ILE A 66 9.09 9.02 -0.34
CA ILE A 66 8.15 8.63 -1.41
C ILE A 66 7.30 7.49 -0.87
N LEU A 67 5.97 7.68 -0.87
CA LEU A 67 5.04 6.58 -0.61
C LEU A 67 4.91 5.75 -1.89
N LEU A 68 5.09 4.44 -1.76
CA LEU A 68 4.90 3.48 -2.85
C LEU A 68 3.65 2.64 -2.58
N GLU A 69 2.96 2.24 -3.64
CA GLU A 69 1.94 1.20 -3.52
C GLU A 69 2.61 -0.12 -3.07
N PRO A 70 1.94 -0.96 -2.26
CA PRO A 70 2.55 -2.13 -1.67
C PRO A 70 3.18 -3.08 -2.70
N ASN A 71 4.49 -3.32 -2.55
CA ASN A 71 5.28 -4.23 -3.39
C ASN A 71 5.35 -3.83 -4.88
N THR A 72 5.13 -2.55 -5.19
CA THR A 72 5.31 -2.01 -6.54
C THR A 72 6.29 -0.83 -6.50
N ALA A 73 6.76 -0.40 -7.68
CA ALA A 73 7.49 0.85 -7.84
C ALA A 73 6.56 2.03 -8.17
N VAL A 74 5.24 1.85 -8.04
CA VAL A 74 4.24 2.87 -8.35
C VAL A 74 4.14 3.84 -7.18
N MET A 75 4.31 5.13 -7.47
CA MET A 75 4.19 6.19 -6.47
C MET A 75 2.73 6.46 -6.13
N ALA A 76 2.43 6.47 -4.84
CA ALA A 76 1.09 6.67 -4.30
C ALA A 76 0.78 8.19 -4.21
N ALA A 77 0.44 8.80 -5.35
CA ALA A 77 0.16 10.23 -5.46
C ALA A 77 -1.17 10.65 -4.82
N ASN A 78 -1.20 11.82 -4.17
CA ASN A 78 -2.39 12.38 -3.51
C ASN A 78 -3.05 11.43 -2.50
N LYS A 79 -2.25 10.63 -1.80
CA LYS A 79 -2.71 9.63 -0.84
C LYS A 79 -2.47 10.08 0.59
N PRO A 80 -3.45 9.93 1.49
CA PRO A 80 -3.22 10.10 2.92
C PRO A 80 -2.15 9.12 3.40
N PHE A 81 -1.27 9.58 4.28
CA PHE A 81 -0.22 8.75 4.85
C PHE A 81 -0.06 8.99 6.35
N MET A 82 0.59 8.04 6.99
CA MET A 82 1.14 8.14 8.33
C MET A 82 2.66 7.93 8.26
N LEU A 83 3.40 8.82 8.93
CA LEU A 83 4.83 8.70 9.18
C LEU A 83 5.06 8.53 10.69
N ALA A 84 5.81 7.51 11.07
CA ALA A 84 6.25 7.25 12.43
C ALA A 84 7.74 6.91 12.46
N HIS A 85 8.31 6.90 13.66
CA HIS A 85 9.65 6.40 13.90
C HIS A 85 9.65 5.43 15.10
N ARG A 86 10.26 4.25 14.93
CA ARG A 86 10.29 3.20 15.97
C ARG A 86 11.05 3.60 17.23
N GLY A 87 11.96 4.58 17.12
CA GLY A 87 12.72 5.13 18.24
C GLY A 87 11.97 6.14 19.11
N GLY A 88 10.71 6.49 18.78
CA GLY A 88 9.88 7.39 19.58
C GLY A 88 9.10 8.42 18.76
N ASN A 89 8.46 9.35 19.47
CA ASN A 89 7.59 10.35 18.87
C ASN A 89 8.34 11.30 17.93
N LEU A 90 7.70 11.65 16.82
CA LEU A 90 8.21 12.68 15.92
C LEU A 90 8.05 14.07 16.57
N PRO A 91 9.05 14.96 16.46
CA PRO A 91 9.02 16.28 17.10
C PRO A 91 7.97 17.22 16.51
N PHE A 92 7.48 16.91 15.31
CA PHE A 92 6.45 17.65 14.57
C PHE A 92 5.16 16.82 14.40
N ALA A 93 4.97 15.79 15.23
CA ALA A 93 3.77 14.96 15.22
C ALA A 93 2.49 15.80 15.30
N ASN A 94 1.50 15.46 14.48
CA ASN A 94 0.16 16.06 14.49
C ASN A 94 -0.95 15.01 14.71
N GLY A 95 -0.59 13.73 14.79
CA GLY A 95 -1.45 12.64 15.24
C GLY A 95 -1.30 12.39 16.73
N SER A 96 -2.31 11.72 17.30
CA SER A 96 -2.15 11.01 18.56
C SER A 96 -1.07 9.93 18.39
N ASP A 97 -0.40 9.55 19.47
CA ASP A 97 0.65 8.52 19.46
C ASP A 97 1.98 8.94 18.79
N GLY A 98 2.21 10.25 18.63
CA GLY A 98 3.51 10.76 18.21
C GLY A 98 3.85 10.56 16.73
N VAL A 99 2.82 10.35 15.90
CA VAL A 99 2.95 10.19 14.45
C VAL A 99 2.64 11.48 13.70
N TYR A 100 3.13 11.58 12.47
CA TYR A 100 2.72 12.62 11.53
C TYR A 100 1.74 12.06 10.51
N LEU A 101 0.62 12.75 10.32
CA LEU A 101 -0.44 12.45 9.39
C LEU A 101 -0.44 13.52 8.28
N GLY A 102 -0.40 13.08 7.04
CA GLY A 102 -0.34 13.99 5.88
C GLY A 102 -1.01 13.40 4.66
N VAL A 103 -0.83 14.09 3.53
CA VAL A 103 -1.21 13.65 2.20
C VAL A 103 0.00 13.84 1.29
N THR A 104 0.32 12.85 0.48
CA THR A 104 1.41 12.95 -0.50
C THR A 104 1.04 13.94 -1.60
N ASP A 105 2.05 14.54 -2.24
CA ASP A 105 1.82 15.41 -3.38
C ASP A 105 1.45 14.61 -4.66
N ALA A 106 1.29 15.32 -5.78
CA ALA A 106 0.96 14.74 -7.08
C ALA A 106 2.02 13.77 -7.63
N LYS A 107 3.21 13.72 -7.02
CA LYS A 107 4.30 12.79 -7.35
C LYS A 107 4.46 11.70 -6.30
N GLY A 108 3.57 11.59 -5.33
CA GLY A 108 3.65 10.60 -4.25
C GLY A 108 4.68 10.92 -3.17
N MET A 109 5.16 12.16 -3.11
CA MET A 109 6.15 12.58 -2.12
C MET A 109 5.52 13.21 -0.89
N THR A 110 6.17 13.05 0.25
CA THR A 110 5.83 13.77 1.49
C THR A 110 6.37 15.21 1.47
N PRO A 111 5.96 16.06 2.43
CA PRO A 111 6.73 17.25 2.82
C PRO A 111 8.19 16.91 3.17
N LEU A 112 9.04 17.94 3.21
CA LEU A 112 10.37 17.85 3.80
C LEU A 112 10.25 17.95 5.32
N PHE A 113 10.68 16.92 6.03
CA PHE A 113 10.71 16.87 7.48
C PHE A 113 12.09 17.28 8.01
N LEU A 114 12.12 18.33 8.84
CA LEU A 114 13.33 18.92 9.37
C LEU A 114 13.56 18.51 10.83
N PHE A 115 14.64 17.76 11.07
CA PHE A 115 15.09 17.29 12.38
C PHE A 115 16.34 18.03 12.84
N GLU A 116 16.52 18.18 14.15
CA GLU A 116 17.70 18.83 14.73
C GLU A 116 18.98 18.05 14.45
N THR A 117 18.90 16.72 14.50
CA THR A 117 20.02 15.81 14.28
C THR A 117 19.64 14.70 13.30
N GLN A 118 20.66 13.97 12.81
CA GLN A 118 20.46 12.76 12.03
C GLN A 118 19.59 11.76 12.81
N VAL A 119 18.59 11.21 12.14
CA VAL A 119 17.70 10.14 12.61
C VAL A 119 18.03 8.85 11.84
N PRO A 120 18.08 7.69 12.52
CA PRO A 120 18.28 6.40 11.86
C PRO A 120 17.20 6.10 10.82
N GLU A 121 17.60 5.85 9.58
CA GLU A 121 16.67 5.66 8.46
C GLU A 121 15.82 4.38 8.58
N ASP A 122 16.37 3.34 9.20
CA ASP A 122 15.73 2.05 9.41
C ASP A 122 14.55 2.11 10.39
N GLY A 123 14.56 3.11 11.28
CA GLY A 123 13.50 3.36 12.24
C GLY A 123 12.23 3.97 11.64
N PHE A 124 12.30 4.58 10.45
CA PHE A 124 11.12 5.17 9.82
C PHE A 124 10.11 4.12 9.36
N VAL A 125 8.83 4.47 9.52
CA VAL A 125 7.66 3.72 9.04
C VAL A 125 6.78 4.72 8.30
N LEU A 126 6.59 4.50 6.99
CA LEU A 126 5.68 5.27 6.16
C LEU A 126 4.62 4.32 5.59
N LEU A 127 3.35 4.58 5.87
CA LEU A 127 2.22 3.74 5.43
C LEU A 127 1.11 4.61 4.83
N GLU A 128 0.38 4.08 3.85
CA GLU A 128 -0.91 4.65 3.45
C GLU A 128 -1.82 4.69 4.69
N ARG A 129 -2.53 5.80 4.85
CA ARG A 129 -3.53 5.99 5.91
C ARG A 129 -4.91 5.82 5.32
N ILE A 130 -5.72 5.01 5.99
CA ILE A 130 -7.16 4.90 5.72
C ILE A 130 -7.96 5.38 6.93
N GLY A 131 -9.27 5.56 6.74
CA GLY A 131 -10.17 5.94 7.83
C GLY A 131 -10.07 7.41 8.25
N LYS A 132 -10.59 7.72 9.44
CA LYS A 132 -10.71 9.08 9.98
C LYS A 132 -10.26 9.10 11.44
N GLY A 133 -9.97 10.29 11.96
CA GLY A 133 -9.49 10.45 13.34
C GLY A 133 -7.97 10.62 13.42
N ASN A 134 -7.50 11.00 14.61
CA ASN A 134 -6.12 11.40 14.84
C ASN A 134 -5.28 10.30 15.50
N SER A 135 -5.89 9.20 15.95
CA SER A 135 -5.24 7.99 16.46
C SER A 135 -5.42 6.83 15.50
N GLY A 136 -4.66 5.75 15.70
CA GLY A 136 -4.76 4.58 14.85
C GLY A 136 -3.66 3.55 15.10
N ALA A 137 -3.69 2.50 14.30
CA ALA A 137 -2.70 1.42 14.37
C ALA A 137 -2.49 0.76 13.01
N TRP A 138 -1.39 0.02 12.91
CA TRP A 138 -1.13 -0.93 11.84
C TRP A 138 -0.72 -2.27 12.45
N LEU A 139 -0.70 -3.32 11.64
CA LEU A 139 -0.25 -4.64 12.05
C LEU A 139 1.01 -5.03 11.27
N ASP A 140 1.97 -5.64 11.96
CA ASP A 140 3.12 -6.32 11.35
C ASP A 140 2.80 -7.83 11.29
N LEU A 141 2.51 -8.36 10.11
CA LEU A 141 2.17 -9.76 9.92
C LEU A 141 3.43 -10.59 9.72
N THR A 142 3.58 -11.66 10.51
CA THR A 142 4.74 -12.54 10.46
C THR A 142 4.34 -14.01 10.51
N ASP A 143 5.19 -14.86 9.95
CA ASP A 143 5.17 -16.32 10.12
C ASP A 143 6.56 -16.75 10.61
N ASN A 144 6.62 -17.37 11.79
CA ASN A 144 7.86 -17.76 12.46
C ASN A 144 8.92 -16.63 12.51
N GLY A 145 8.46 -15.40 12.80
CA GLY A 145 9.31 -14.20 12.89
C GLY A 145 9.74 -13.61 11.55
N ARG A 146 9.33 -14.19 10.41
CA ARG A 146 9.58 -13.63 9.09
C ARG A 146 8.38 -12.80 8.62
N PRO A 147 8.59 -11.62 8.00
CA PRO A 147 7.49 -10.82 7.51
C PRO A 147 6.72 -11.56 6.41
N LEU A 148 5.39 -11.53 6.50
CA LEU A 148 4.50 -12.03 5.47
C LEU A 148 4.36 -10.97 4.38
N ILE A 149 5.21 -11.05 3.36
CA ILE A 149 5.28 -10.07 2.25
C ILE A 149 4.23 -10.41 1.18
N GLY A 150 3.51 -9.40 0.67
CA GLY A 150 2.62 -9.58 -0.48
C GLY A 150 1.32 -10.33 -0.18
N VAL A 151 0.98 -10.52 1.10
CA VAL A 151 -0.23 -11.25 1.52
C VAL A 151 -1.43 -10.34 1.44
N ARG A 152 -2.47 -10.79 0.72
CA ARG A 152 -3.77 -10.10 0.67
C ARG A 152 -4.50 -10.26 2.00
N TYR A 153 -5.02 -9.16 2.54
CA TYR A 153 -5.77 -9.15 3.79
C TYR A 153 -7.04 -8.29 3.69
N THR A 154 -7.94 -8.49 4.65
CA THR A 154 -9.10 -7.61 4.88
C THR A 154 -9.04 -7.08 6.30
N LEU A 155 -9.16 -5.76 6.46
CA LEU A 155 -9.40 -5.11 7.74
C LEU A 155 -10.89 -4.80 7.86
N ASN A 156 -11.50 -5.22 8.96
CA ASN A 156 -12.89 -4.96 9.32
C ASN A 156 -12.85 -3.89 10.41
N VAL A 157 -13.21 -2.67 10.06
CA VAL A 157 -13.15 -1.52 10.97
C VAL A 157 -14.53 -1.31 11.55
N CYS A 158 -14.67 -1.55 12.86
CA CYS A 158 -15.95 -1.52 13.57
C CYS A 158 -16.23 -0.14 14.16
N ASP A 159 -16.19 0.87 13.30
CA ASP A 159 -16.56 2.24 13.64
C ASP A 159 -18.10 2.42 13.70
N GLU A 160 -18.60 3.63 13.91
CA GLU A 160 -20.05 3.93 13.90
C GLU A 160 -20.75 3.42 12.64
N GLN A 161 -20.06 3.52 11.50
CA GLN A 161 -20.42 2.90 10.23
C GLN A 161 -19.35 1.86 9.87
N PRO A 162 -19.56 0.57 10.22
CA PRO A 162 -18.57 -0.44 9.95
C PRO A 162 -18.25 -0.58 8.47
N TYR A 163 -16.97 -0.72 8.14
CA TYR A 163 -16.52 -0.87 6.76
C TYR A 163 -15.37 -1.87 6.65
N GLN A 164 -15.11 -2.32 5.42
CA GLN A 164 -13.97 -3.15 5.10
C GLN A 164 -12.95 -2.39 4.26
N TYR A 165 -11.69 -2.68 4.51
CA TYR A 165 -10.57 -2.31 3.65
C TYR A 165 -9.85 -3.57 3.20
N GLN A 166 -9.55 -3.66 1.91
CA GLN A 166 -8.79 -4.76 1.33
C GLN A 166 -7.42 -4.24 0.94
N GLY A 167 -6.37 -4.94 1.36
CA GLY A 167 -5.00 -4.50 1.14
C GLY A 167 -4.05 -5.66 0.90
N VAL A 168 -2.78 -5.30 0.68
CA VAL A 168 -1.66 -6.21 0.52
C VAL A 168 -0.56 -5.76 1.47
N THR A 169 0.08 -6.69 2.19
CA THR A 169 1.19 -6.35 3.08
C THR A 169 2.40 -5.88 2.30
N ASN A 170 3.12 -4.87 2.81
CA ASN A 170 4.35 -4.39 2.19
C ASN A 170 5.53 -5.36 2.43
N THR A 171 6.73 -4.99 1.99
CA THR A 171 7.94 -5.80 2.12
C THR A 171 8.48 -5.97 3.54
N ARG A 172 7.88 -5.28 4.51
CA ARG A 172 8.11 -5.48 5.95
C ARG A 172 6.95 -6.25 6.63
N GLY A 173 6.01 -6.79 5.86
CA GLY A 173 4.84 -7.49 6.38
C GLY A 173 3.77 -6.58 6.97
N GLN A 174 3.84 -5.27 6.71
CA GLN A 174 2.99 -4.28 7.38
C GLN A 174 1.69 -4.05 6.60
N THR A 175 0.60 -3.85 7.32
CA THR A 175 -0.67 -3.36 6.77
C THR A 175 -0.63 -1.85 6.55
N VAL A 176 -1.68 -1.28 5.96
CA VAL A 176 -1.94 0.16 6.05
C VAL A 176 -2.14 0.61 7.49
N TYR A 177 -1.99 1.91 7.73
CA TYR A 177 -2.37 2.54 8.98
C TYR A 177 -3.88 2.82 8.98
N VAL A 178 -4.59 2.25 9.95
CA VAL A 178 -6.02 2.52 10.14
C VAL A 178 -6.17 3.64 11.16
N ALA A 179 -6.54 4.83 10.68
CA ALA A 179 -6.98 5.90 11.54
C ALA A 179 -8.43 5.65 11.96
N ALA A 180 -8.66 5.68 13.28
CA ALA A 180 -9.98 5.52 13.87
C ALA A 180 -10.06 6.25 15.23
N ASP A 181 -11.28 6.51 15.67
CA ASP A 181 -11.53 7.04 17.01
C ASP A 181 -11.09 6.05 18.09
N LYS A 182 -10.73 6.59 19.26
CA LYS A 182 -10.23 5.79 20.38
C LYS A 182 -11.30 4.80 20.84
N GLY A 183 -10.94 3.52 20.89
CA GLY A 183 -11.85 2.44 21.28
C GLY A 183 -12.51 1.72 20.10
N THR A 184 -12.30 2.18 18.86
CA THR A 184 -12.72 1.45 17.67
C THR A 184 -11.96 0.14 17.54
N ASN A 185 -12.70 -0.97 17.39
CA ASN A 185 -12.12 -2.29 17.16
C ASN A 185 -11.81 -2.48 15.68
N VAL A 186 -10.63 -3.02 15.39
CA VAL A 186 -10.20 -3.38 14.03
C VAL A 186 -9.84 -4.87 14.03
N HIS A 187 -10.49 -5.64 13.17
CA HIS A 187 -10.23 -7.07 13.02
C HIS A 187 -9.60 -7.36 11.66
N ILE A 188 -8.52 -8.13 11.64
CA ILE A 188 -7.94 -8.65 10.40
C ILE A 188 -8.50 -10.03 10.08
N SER A 189 -8.79 -10.26 8.80
CA SER A 189 -9.16 -11.56 8.27
C SER A 189 -8.46 -11.84 6.95
N ALA A 190 -8.37 -13.12 6.58
CA ALA A 190 -7.93 -13.50 5.24
C ALA A 190 -8.81 -12.84 4.18
N TYR A 191 -8.17 -12.38 3.10
CA TYR A 191 -8.87 -11.84 1.95
C TYR A 191 -9.80 -12.89 1.33
N ARG A 192 -10.97 -12.45 0.86
CA ARG A 192 -11.96 -13.28 0.17
C ARG A 192 -12.44 -12.56 -1.08
N GLU A 193 -12.68 -13.28 -2.17
CA GLU A 193 -13.21 -12.69 -3.42
C GLU A 193 -14.74 -12.59 -3.41
N ASP A 194 -15.41 -13.52 -2.73
CA ASP A 194 -16.87 -13.56 -2.65
C ASP A 194 -17.44 -12.43 -1.79
N GLU A 195 -18.26 -11.56 -2.40
CA GLU A 195 -18.87 -10.40 -1.75
C GLU A 195 -19.81 -10.80 -0.60
N ALA A 196 -20.55 -11.91 -0.75
CA ALA A 196 -21.44 -12.39 0.31
C ALA A 196 -20.64 -12.81 1.55
N ALA A 197 -19.52 -13.52 1.37
CA ALA A 197 -18.61 -13.90 2.43
C ALA A 197 -17.90 -12.69 3.06
N GLN A 198 -17.54 -11.67 2.26
CA GLN A 198 -17.01 -10.41 2.77
C GLN A 198 -18.02 -9.71 3.68
N LYS A 199 -19.27 -9.57 3.22
CA LYS A 199 -20.35 -8.96 4.01
C LYS A 199 -20.66 -9.75 5.28
N ALA A 200 -20.67 -11.07 5.19
CA ALA A 200 -20.84 -11.95 6.36
C ALA A 200 -19.71 -11.79 7.37
N ALA A 201 -18.45 -11.66 6.91
CA ALA A 201 -17.31 -11.40 7.78
C ALA A 201 -17.43 -10.04 8.49
N LEU A 202 -17.80 -8.97 7.78
CA LEU A 202 -18.01 -7.67 8.41
C LEU A 202 -19.09 -7.72 9.49
N ALA A 203 -20.22 -8.38 9.21
CA ALA A 203 -21.31 -8.53 10.18
C ALA A 203 -20.91 -9.39 11.39
N HIS A 204 -20.03 -10.38 11.18
CA HIS A 204 -19.50 -11.23 12.25
C HIS A 204 -18.55 -10.45 13.18
N TYR A 205 -17.60 -9.69 12.61
CA TYR A 205 -16.60 -8.95 13.39
C TYR A 205 -17.16 -7.66 14.00
N CYS A 206 -18.08 -6.98 13.31
CA CYS A 206 -18.65 -5.72 13.72
C CYS A 206 -20.17 -5.86 13.96
N PRO A 207 -20.59 -6.59 15.01
CA PRO A 207 -22.01 -6.75 15.30
C PRO A 207 -22.61 -5.40 15.69
N THR A 208 -23.57 -4.91 14.90
CA THR A 208 -24.34 -3.73 15.30
C THR A 208 -25.10 -4.05 16.60
N LYS A 209 -25.17 -3.08 17.53
CA LYS A 209 -25.82 -3.25 18.86
C LYS A 209 -27.29 -3.72 18.83
N LYS A 210 -27.93 -3.82 17.65
CA LYS A 210 -29.30 -4.33 17.48
C LYS A 210 -29.42 -5.87 17.59
N THR A 211 -28.32 -6.63 17.60
CA THR A 211 -28.36 -8.10 17.61
C THR A 211 -28.12 -8.74 18.98
N MET A 212 -28.46 -8.04 20.07
CA MET A 212 -28.55 -8.63 21.42
C MET A 212 -29.98 -8.54 21.99
N SER A 213 -31.00 -8.77 21.16
CA SER A 213 -32.38 -8.91 21.64
C SER A 213 -32.72 -10.39 21.86
N LYS A 214 -32.83 -10.75 23.15
CA LYS A 214 -33.62 -11.86 23.70
C LYS A 214 -33.19 -13.31 23.37
N GLN A 215 -32.12 -13.78 24.00
CA GLN A 215 -32.19 -15.12 24.59
C GLN A 215 -32.92 -15.01 25.93
N THR A 216 -34.25 -15.09 25.87
CA THR A 216 -35.08 -15.24 27.06
C THR A 216 -34.85 -16.65 27.58
N VAL A 217 -34.00 -16.79 28.60
CA VAL A 217 -33.88 -18.05 29.34
C VAL A 217 -35.24 -18.33 29.96
N LYS A 218 -35.96 -19.31 29.43
CA LYS A 218 -37.18 -19.82 30.06
C LYS A 218 -36.78 -20.55 31.34
N THR A 219 -36.82 -19.85 32.47
CA THR A 219 -36.68 -20.46 33.79
C THR A 219 -37.89 -21.38 34.01
N LYS A 220 -37.66 -22.69 33.92
CA LYS A 220 -38.65 -23.71 34.22
C LYS A 220 -38.92 -23.68 35.72
N LYS A 221 -40.08 -23.16 36.15
CA LYS A 221 -40.55 -23.28 37.54
C LYS A 221 -40.71 -24.78 37.87
N VAL A 222 -39.83 -25.31 38.71
CA VAL A 222 -39.99 -26.61 39.35
C VAL A 222 -40.99 -26.42 40.49
N ASN A 223 -42.20 -26.94 40.30
CA ASN A 223 -43.23 -26.94 41.33
C ASN A 223 -42.92 -28.09 42.31
N LYS A 224 -42.48 -27.77 43.51
CA LYS A 224 -42.29 -28.72 44.61
C LYS A 224 -43.54 -28.68 45.48
N GLN A 225 -44.45 -29.62 45.28
CA GLN A 225 -45.53 -29.88 46.24
C GLN A 225 -45.09 -30.95 47.23
N ARG A 226 -45.46 -30.70 48.49
CA ARG A 226 -45.21 -31.49 49.69
C ARG A 226 -46.04 -32.75 49.73
#